data_AF-A0A368NCM6-F1
#
_entry.id   AF-A0A368NCM6-F1
#
_cell.length_a   1.000
_cell.length_b   1.000
_cell.length_c   1.000
_cell.angle_alpha   90.00
_cell.angle_beta   90.00
_cell.angle_gamma   90.00
#
_symmetry.space_group_name_H-M   'P 1'
#
loop_
_entity.id
_entity.type
_entity.pdbx_description
1 polymer ?
#
loop_
_entity_poly.entity_id
_entity_poly.type
_entity_poly.pdbx_seq_one_letter_code
_entity_poly.pdbx_strand_id
1 'polypeptide(L)'
;MGIRTALTQSRIISLGVFAAAIWIVLTMLQVYGRLGPLSGGGVGQTPISGLIGLAVLGGLLALLLVLYGELSEAEPAPEPWE
;
A
#
# COMPACT_ATOMS: atom_id res chain seq x y z
N MET A 1 6.90 -17.13 0.83
CA MET A 1 5.58 -17.78 0.94
C MET A 1 4.59 -17.41 -0.18
N GLY A 2 4.17 -18.34 -1.04
CA GLY A 2 3.08 -18.02 -2.00
C GLY A 2 1.81 -17.52 -1.29
N ILE A 3 1.00 -16.67 -1.94
CA ILE A 3 -0.27 -16.09 -1.41
C ILE A 3 -1.14 -17.15 -0.70
N ARG A 4 -1.13 -18.39 -1.21
CA ARG A 4 -1.85 -19.53 -0.64
C ARG A 4 -1.34 -19.94 0.76
N THR A 5 -0.03 -19.90 0.98
CA THR A 5 0.63 -20.22 2.26
C THR A 5 0.45 -19.11 3.30
N ALA A 6 0.50 -17.84 2.87
CA ALA A 6 0.24 -16.71 3.77
C ALA A 6 -1.20 -16.73 4.31
N LEU A 7 -2.17 -17.10 3.47
CA LEU A 7 -3.58 -17.23 3.84
C LEU A 7 -3.86 -18.42 4.78
N THR A 8 -3.04 -19.48 4.76
CA THR A 8 -3.20 -20.63 5.66
C THR A 8 -2.47 -20.44 7.00
N GLN A 9 -1.31 -19.77 7.01
CA GLN A 9 -0.46 -19.67 8.20
C GLN A 9 -0.60 -18.33 8.96
N SER A 10 -0.89 -17.23 8.27
CA SER A 10 -1.01 -15.89 8.88
C SER A 10 -2.19 -15.09 8.31
N ARG A 11 -3.35 -15.75 8.28
CA ARG A 11 -4.59 -15.25 7.65
C ARG A 11 -5.00 -13.85 8.11
N ILE A 12 -4.79 -13.53 9.39
CA ILE A 12 -5.13 -12.23 9.99
C ILE A 12 -4.23 -11.13 9.41
N ILE A 13 -2.93 -11.39 9.28
CA ILE A 13 -1.98 -10.41 8.75
C ILE A 13 -2.26 -10.17 7.27
N SER A 14 -2.47 -11.23 6.48
CA SER A 14 -2.81 -11.09 5.06
C SER A 14 -4.10 -10.30 4.84
N LEU A 15 -5.15 -10.55 5.64
CA LEU A 15 -6.39 -9.78 5.60
C LEU A 15 -6.16 -8.32 5.99
N GLY A 16 -5.35 -8.07 7.01
CA GLY A 16 -4.98 -6.72 7.45
C GLY A 16 -4.25 -5.93 6.36
N VAL A 17 -3.25 -6.54 5.72
CA VAL A 17 -2.50 -5.93 4.60
C VAL A 17 -3.45 -5.63 3.43
N PHE A 18 -4.35 -6.56 3.09
CA PHE A 18 -5.31 -6.35 2.02
C PHE A 18 -6.31 -5.23 2.33
N ALA A 19 -6.83 -5.17 3.56
CA ALA A 19 -7.71 -4.10 4.01
C ALA A 19 -6.99 -2.74 4.01
N ALA A 20 -5.73 -2.69 4.44
CA ALA A 20 -4.90 -1.49 4.40
C ALA A 20 -4.66 -1.02 2.95
N ALA A 21 -4.36 -1.94 2.03
CA ALA A 21 -4.20 -1.62 0.62
C ALA A 21 -5.48 -1.03 0.02
N ILE A 22 -6.64 -1.64 0.27
CA ILE A 22 -7.94 -1.11 -0.16
C ILE A 22 -8.17 0.29 0.42
N TRP A 23 -7.92 0.47 1.71
CA TRP A 23 -8.11 1.75 2.38
C TRP A 23 -7.23 2.85 1.79
N ILE A 24 -5.97 2.55 1.45
CA ILE A 24 -5.08 3.50 0.76
C ILE A 24 -5.67 3.89 -0.59
N VAL A 25 -6.12 2.93 -1.41
CA VAL A 25 -6.72 3.22 -2.73
C VAL A 25 -7.97 4.08 -2.59
N LEU A 26 -8.87 3.76 -1.66
CA LEU A 26 -10.07 4.56 -1.41
C LEU A 26 -9.73 5.97 -0.93
N THR A 27 -8.67 6.12 -0.14
CA THR A 27 -8.17 7.43 0.32
C THR A 27 -7.58 8.22 -0.84
N MET A 28 -6.84 7.58 -1.76
CA MET A 28 -6.34 8.23 -2.98
C MET A 28 -7.49 8.73 -3.87
N LEU A 29 -8.53 7.92 -4.09
CA LEU A 29 -9.71 8.36 -4.85
C LEU A 29 -10.41 9.54 -4.20
N GLN A 30 -10.48 9.53 -2.87
CA GLN A 30 -11.02 10.61 -2.06
C GLN A 30 -10.22 11.91 -2.12
N VAL A 31 -8.88 11.82 -2.16
CA VAL A 31 -8.01 12.99 -2.34
C VAL A 31 -8.14 13.52 -3.76
N TYR A 32 -8.09 12.63 -4.75
CA TYR A 32 -8.23 12.97 -6.16
C TYR A 32 -9.57 13.65 -6.45
N GLY A 33 -10.68 13.12 -5.92
CA GLY A 33 -12.02 13.71 -6.08
C GLY A 33 -12.19 15.07 -5.40
N ARG A 34 -11.28 15.46 -4.49
CA ARG A 34 -11.26 16.77 -3.85
C ARG A 34 -10.29 17.76 -4.52
N LEU A 35 -9.56 17.35 -5.56
CA LEU A 35 -8.69 18.25 -6.32
C LEU A 35 -9.55 19.28 -7.07
N GLY A 36 -9.52 20.52 -6.59
CA GLY A 36 -10.08 21.67 -7.27
C GLY A 36 -9.13 22.26 -8.34
N PRO A 37 -9.55 23.35 -9.01
CA PRO A 37 -8.72 24.05 -9.99
C PRO A 37 -7.39 24.52 -9.38
N LEU A 38 -6.27 24.31 -10.10
CA LEU A 38 -4.90 24.60 -9.65
C LEU A 38 -4.67 26.06 -9.19
N SER A 39 -5.57 26.98 -9.55
CA SER A 39 -5.51 28.41 -9.26
C SER A 39 -6.27 28.85 -8.00
N GLY A 40 -6.91 27.95 -7.24
CA GLY A 40 -7.69 28.31 -6.06
C GLY A 40 -7.55 27.35 -4.89
N GLY A 41 -7.42 27.88 -3.67
CA GLY A 41 -7.43 27.10 -2.43
C GLY A 41 -6.87 27.89 -1.24
N GLY A 42 -7.50 27.74 -0.06
CA GLY A 42 -6.93 28.22 1.20
C GLY A 42 -5.63 27.48 1.56
N VAL A 43 -4.88 28.02 2.53
CA VAL A 43 -3.66 27.36 3.03
C VAL A 43 -4.00 25.93 3.49
N GLY A 44 -3.29 24.93 2.96
CA GLY A 44 -3.51 23.51 3.27
C GLY A 44 -4.64 22.82 2.49
N GLN A 45 -5.37 23.54 1.63
CA GLN A 45 -6.35 22.98 0.69
C GLN A 45 -5.99 23.32 -0.76
N THR A 46 -4.70 23.53 -1.02
CA THR A 46 -4.24 23.80 -2.39
C THR A 46 -4.21 22.49 -3.18
N PRO A 47 -4.57 22.50 -4.47
CA PRO A 47 -4.50 21.33 -5.33
C PRO A 47 -3.10 20.69 -5.38
N ILE A 48 -2.06 21.52 -5.25
CA ILE A 48 -0.66 21.08 -5.16
C ILE A 48 -0.45 20.17 -3.94
N SER A 49 -1.01 20.52 -2.77
CA SER A 49 -0.92 19.68 -1.58
C SER A 49 -1.61 18.33 -1.77
N GLY A 50 -2.71 18.29 -2.53
CA GLY A 50 -3.39 17.05 -2.90
C GLY A 50 -2.53 16.17 -3.82
N LEU A 51 -1.82 16.75 -4.79
CA LEU A 51 -0.89 16.00 -5.65
C LEU A 51 0.27 15.38 -4.86
N ILE A 52 0.84 16.14 -3.92
CA ILE A 52 1.89 15.62 -3.02
C ILE A 52 1.32 14.49 -2.16
N GLY A 53 0.12 14.65 -1.62
CA GLY A 53 -0.57 13.61 -0.86
C GLY A 53 -0.77 12.32 -1.68
N LEU A 54 -1.17 12.44 -2.96
CA LEU A 54 -1.29 11.29 -3.87
C LEU A 54 0.06 10.62 -4.13
N ALA A 55 1.13 11.38 -4.31
CA ALA A 55 2.48 10.83 -4.50
C ALA A 55 2.93 10.04 -3.26
N VAL A 56 2.70 10.58 -2.06
CA VAL A 56 3.04 9.91 -0.80
C VAL A 56 2.22 8.64 -0.60
N LEU A 57 0.89 8.70 -0.83
CA LEU A 57 0.02 7.53 -0.74
C LEU A 57 0.39 6.46 -1.77
N GLY A 58 0.75 6.86 -2.99
CA GLY A 58 1.23 5.95 -4.02
C GLY A 58 2.55 5.28 -3.64
N GLY A 59 3.50 6.03 -3.09
CA GLY A 59 4.76 5.49 -2.56
C GLY A 59 4.53 4.52 -1.40
N LEU A 60 3.64 4.86 -0.47
CA LEU A 60 3.27 3.97 0.65
C LEU A 60 2.63 2.67 0.15
N LEU A 61 1.72 2.76 -0.83
CA LEU A 61 1.11 1.58 -1.45
C LEU A 61 2.17 0.70 -2.13
N ALA A 62 3.09 1.30 -2.89
CA ALA A 62 4.18 0.58 -3.54
C ALA A 62 5.06 -0.14 -2.50
N LEU A 63 5.46 0.55 -1.44
CA LEU A 63 6.25 -0.04 -0.34
C LEU A 63 5.50 -1.19 0.34
N LEU A 64 4.20 -1.05 0.59
CA LEU A 64 3.38 -2.10 1.19
C LEU A 64 3.34 -3.35 0.30
N LEU A 65 3.18 -3.17 -1.02
CA LEU A 65 3.11 -4.27 -1.98
C LEU A 65 4.47 -4.96 -2.15
N VAL A 66 5.57 -4.19 -2.22
CA VAL A 66 6.93 -4.74 -2.26
C VAL A 66 7.20 -5.53 -1.00
N LEU A 67 6.97 -4.96 0.19
CA LEU A 67 7.18 -5.65 1.46
C LEU A 67 6.37 -6.96 1.55
N TYR A 68 5.12 -6.93 1.11
CA TYR A 68 4.30 -8.15 1.07
C TYR A 68 4.83 -9.18 0.07
N GLY A 69 5.37 -8.73 -1.07
CA GLY A 69 6.04 -9.58 -2.06
C GLY A 69 7.29 -10.25 -1.51
N GLU A 70 8.14 -9.49 -0.82
CA GLU A 70 9.37 -9.99 -0.16
C GLU A 70 9.04 -11.03 0.93
N LEU A 71 8.05 -10.78 1.80
CA LEU A 71 7.55 -11.80 2.73
C LEU A 71 6.99 -13.04 2.01
N SER A 72 6.59 -12.88 0.75
CA SER A 72 6.05 -13.95 -0.08
C SER A 72 7.13 -14.73 -0.83
N GLU A 73 8.40 -14.37 -0.70
CA GLU A 73 9.51 -15.22 -1.17
C GLU A 73 9.79 -16.33 -0.15
N ALA A 74 10.05 -17.52 -0.67
CA ALA A 74 10.46 -18.66 0.14
C ALA A 74 11.98 -18.68 0.05
N GLU A 75 12.65 -18.01 0.98
CA GLU A 75 14.08 -18.21 1.18
C GLU A 75 14.30 -19.73 1.35
N PRO A 76 15.23 -20.35 0.61
CA PRO A 76 15.42 -21.79 0.70
C PRO A 76 15.77 -22.11 2.16
N ALA A 77 15.01 -23.01 2.76
CA ALA A 77 15.36 -23.55 4.07
C ALA A 77 16.81 -24.06 3.99
N PRO A 78 17.65 -23.84 5.03
CA PRO A 78 19.03 -24.30 5.00
C PRO A 78 19.08 -25.78 4.64
N GLU A 79 19.97 -26.15 3.72
CA GLU A 79 20.11 -27.55 3.30
C GLU A 79 20.38 -28.42 4.54
N PRO A 80 19.71 -29.58 4.67
CA PRO A 80 20.05 -30.54 5.71
C PRO A 80 21.54 -30.89 5.58
N TRP A 81 22.25 -30.89 6.69
CA TRP A 81 23.63 -31.34 6.74
C TRP A 81 23.68 -32.86 6.46
N GLU A 82 23.77 -33.25 5.20
CA GLU A 82 24.15 -34.60 4.78
C GLU A 82 25.65 -34.65 4.50
#